data_AF-A0A353DAL4-F1
#
_entry.id   AF-A0A353DAL4-F1
#
_cell.length_a   1.000
_cell.length_b   1.000
_cell.length_c   1.000
_cell.angle_alpha   90.00
_cell.angle_beta   90.00
_cell.angle_gamma   90.00
#
_symmetry.space_group_name_H-M   'P 1'
#
loop_
_entity.id
_entity.type
_entity.pdbx_description
1 polymer ?
#
loop_
_entity_poly.entity_id
_entity_poly.type
_entity_poly.pdbx_seq_one_letter_code
_entity_poly.pdbx_strand_id
1 'polypeptide(L)'
;RFGLISPLTDHFCGTCNRLRLTADGRLRTCLFSDRVYRLKGLLRHPRLGPEAVHKVILLASARKPLGHDILLARAKGSGVCGTPMSAIGG
;
A
#
# COMPACT_ATOMS: atom_id res chain seq x y z
N ARG A 1 6.53 27.90 -13.66
CA ARG A 1 6.60 27.75 -12.18
C ARG A 1 6.87 26.28 -11.88
N PHE A 2 7.80 25.95 -10.99
CA PHE A 2 8.13 24.57 -10.62
C PHE A 2 7.72 24.28 -9.17
N GLY A 3 7.51 23.01 -8.84
CA GLY A 3 7.16 22.54 -7.49
C GLY A 3 8.14 21.46 -7.04
N LEU A 4 8.43 21.42 -5.74
CA LEU A 4 9.31 20.45 -5.11
C LEU A 4 8.47 19.53 -4.21
N ILE A 5 8.72 18.22 -4.30
CA ILE A 5 8.11 17.22 -3.43
C ILE A 5 9.19 16.75 -2.46
N SER A 6 8.94 16.89 -1.16
CA SER A 6 9.91 16.56 -0.09
C SER A 6 9.46 15.34 0.72
N PRO A 7 9.42 14.13 0.15
CA PRO A 7 8.76 12.96 0.76
C PRO A 7 9.47 12.42 2.01
N LEU A 8 10.69 12.88 2.29
CA LEU A 8 11.53 12.42 3.41
C LEU A 8 11.45 13.38 4.60
N THR A 9 11.63 14.68 4.36
CA THR A 9 11.69 15.72 5.39
C THR A 9 10.32 16.30 5.74
N ASP A 10 9.40 16.37 4.77
CA ASP A 10 8.03 16.82 4.96
C ASP A 10 7.07 15.76 4.41
N HIS A 11 6.95 14.67 5.16
CA HIS A 11 6.18 13.52 4.73
C HIS A 11 4.67 13.79 4.79
N PHE A 12 3.92 13.32 3.79
CA PHE A 12 2.46 13.46 3.72
C PHE A 12 1.72 12.18 4.13
N CYS A 13 2.36 11.29 4.90
CA CYS A 13 1.76 9.99 5.26
C CYS A 13 0.42 10.15 6.02
N GLY A 14 0.29 11.16 6.87
CA GLY A 14 -0.94 11.41 7.66
C GLY A 14 -2.16 11.79 6.82
N THR A 15 -1.96 12.32 5.62
CA THR A 15 -3.04 12.67 4.67
C THR A 15 -3.10 11.74 3.45
N CYS A 16 -2.23 10.72 3.40
CA CYS A 16 -2.12 9.82 2.26
C CYS A 16 -3.34 8.88 2.16
N ASN A 17 -4.20 9.14 1.20
CA ASN A 17 -5.38 8.30 0.87
C ASN A 17 -5.13 7.31 -0.28
N ARG A 18 -3.88 7.14 -0.73
CA ARG A 18 -3.54 6.29 -1.87
C ARG A 18 -3.59 4.81 -1.49
N LEU A 19 -4.31 4.03 -2.30
CA LEU A 19 -4.30 2.57 -2.35
C LEU A 19 -3.83 2.13 -3.74
N ARG A 20 -3.18 0.96 -3.83
CA ARG A 20 -2.67 0.43 -5.09
C ARG A 20 -3.16 -1.00 -5.29
N LEU A 21 -3.66 -1.30 -6.48
CA LEU A 21 -4.02 -2.65 -6.89
C LEU A 21 -2.97 -3.15 -7.87
N THR A 22 -2.32 -4.26 -7.56
CA THR A 22 -1.33 -4.88 -8.46
C THR A 22 -2.02 -5.65 -9.59
N ALA A 23 -1.29 -5.92 -10.68
CA ALA A 23 -1.82 -6.63 -11.84
C ALA A 23 -2.30 -8.06 -11.52
N ASP A 24 -1.75 -8.71 -10.49
CA ASP A 24 -2.18 -10.01 -10.02
C ASP A 24 -3.40 -9.94 -9.06
N GLY A 25 -3.92 -8.75 -8.79
CA GLY A 25 -5.15 -8.50 -8.03
C GLY A 25 -4.94 -8.50 -6.52
N ARG A 26 -3.78 -7.99 -6.05
CA ARG A 26 -3.48 -7.76 -4.64
C ARG A 26 -3.56 -6.26 -4.32
N LEU A 27 -4.23 -5.94 -3.22
CA LEU A 27 -4.30 -4.58 -2.68
C LEU A 27 -3.07 -4.33 -1.81
N ARG A 28 -2.33 -3.26 -2.11
CA ARG A 28 -1.24 -2.72 -1.30
C ARG A 28 -1.64 -1.33 -0.78
N THR A 29 -1.48 -1.12 0.52
CA THR A 29 -1.94 0.11 1.19
C THR A 29 -0.83 1.13 1.38
N CYS A 30 0.45 0.73 1.32
CA CYS A 30 1.59 1.62 1.47
C CYS A 30 2.75 1.18 0.56
N LEU A 31 3.48 2.12 -0.03
CA LEU A 31 4.64 1.80 -0.86
C LEU A 31 5.77 1.15 -0.05
N PHE A 32 5.93 1.55 1.21
CA PHE A 32 7.01 1.07 2.07
C PHE A 32 6.67 -0.20 2.86
N SER A 33 5.50 -0.82 2.65
CA SER A 33 5.10 -2.05 3.37
C SER A 33 4.82 -3.19 2.40
N ASP A 34 5.45 -4.35 2.61
CA ASP A 34 5.18 -5.58 1.84
C ASP A 34 3.83 -6.24 2.14
N ARG A 35 3.03 -5.66 3.04
CA ARG A 35 1.70 -6.18 3.35
C ARG A 35 0.78 -6.00 2.15
N VAL A 36 0.19 -7.12 1.71
CA VAL A 36 -0.73 -7.20 0.58
C VAL A 36 -1.97 -8.00 0.95
N TYR A 37 -3.12 -7.63 0.37
CA TYR A 37 -4.41 -8.31 0.57
C TYR A 37 -4.92 -8.87 -0.76
N ARG A 38 -5.23 -10.16 -0.83
CA ARG A 38 -5.66 -10.82 -2.07
C ARG A 38 -7.16 -10.56 -2.30
N LEU A 39 -7.49 -9.69 -3.27
CA LEU A 39 -8.89 -9.35 -3.57
C LEU A 39 -9.47 -10.20 -4.69
N LYS A 40 -8.65 -10.60 -5.68
CA LYS A 40 -9.09 -11.38 -6.84
C LYS A 40 -9.82 -12.68 -6.46
N GLY A 41 -9.34 -13.36 -5.43
CA GLY A 41 -9.97 -14.59 -4.93
C GLY A 41 -11.34 -14.33 -4.28
N LEU A 42 -11.47 -13.23 -3.54
CA LEU A 42 -12.73 -12.84 -2.88
C LEU A 42 -13.79 -12.47 -3.92
N LEU A 43 -13.42 -11.67 -4.92
CA LEU A 43 -14.31 -11.29 -6.03
C LEU A 43 -14.83 -12.48 -6.82
N ARG A 44 -13.99 -13.51 -7.00
CA ARG A 44 -14.34 -14.71 -7.79
C ARG A 44 -14.99 -15.81 -6.94
N HIS A 45 -15.09 -15.63 -5.63
CA HIS A 45 -15.64 -16.65 -4.76
C HIS A 45 -17.18 -16.65 -4.85
N PRO A 46 -17.82 -17.81 -5.10
CA PRO A 46 -19.25 -17.90 -5.46
C PRO A 46 -20.21 -17.44 -4.37
N ARG A 47 -19.75 -17.34 -3.11
CA ARG A 47 -20.57 -16.96 -1.95
C ARG A 47 -20.18 -15.65 -1.25
N LEU A 48 -19.04 -15.04 -1.60
CA LEU A 48 -18.52 -13.88 -0.87
C LEU A 48 -18.78 -12.56 -1.60
N GLY A 49 -18.59 -12.55 -2.92
CA GLY A 49 -18.95 -11.42 -3.76
C GLY A 49 -18.27 -10.09 -3.40
N PRO A 50 -18.81 -8.97 -3.90
CA PRO A 50 -18.29 -7.62 -3.70
C PRO A 50 -18.28 -7.15 -2.24
N GLU A 51 -19.21 -7.60 -1.41
CA GLU A 51 -19.35 -7.18 -0.01
C GLU A 51 -18.13 -7.58 0.83
N ALA A 52 -17.61 -8.79 0.61
CA ALA A 52 -16.39 -9.25 1.27
C ALA A 52 -15.17 -8.39 0.89
N VAL A 53 -15.11 -7.96 -0.38
CA VAL A 53 -14.03 -7.11 -0.90
C VAL A 53 -14.10 -5.73 -0.28
N HIS A 54 -15.30 -5.15 -0.20
CA HIS A 54 -15.53 -3.87 0.47
C HIS A 54 -15.05 -3.91 1.93
N LYS A 55 -15.42 -4.96 2.68
CA LYS A 55 -14.98 -5.16 4.06
C LYS A 55 -13.45 -5.23 4.17
N VAL A 56 -12.79 -5.96 3.26
CA VAL A 56 -11.32 -6.06 3.25
C VAL A 56 -10.68 -4.71 2.94
N ILE A 57 -11.20 -3.94 1.98
CA ILE A 57 -10.67 -2.60 1.66
C ILE A 57 -10.76 -1.68 2.87
N LEU A 58 -11.90 -1.65 3.57
CA LEU A 58 -12.07 -0.82 4.77
C LEU A 58 -11.06 -1.20 5.88
N LEU A 59 -10.93 -2.49 6.17
CA LEU A 59 -9.99 -2.97 7.17
C LEU A 59 -8.53 -2.72 6.76
N ALA A 60 -8.21 -2.87 5.48
CA ALA A 60 -6.88 -2.62 4.95
C ALA A 60 -6.52 -1.13 5.05
N SER A 61 -7.45 -0.23 4.75
CA SER A 61 -7.30 1.22 4.90
C SER A 61 -7.13 1.63 6.36
N ALA A 62 -7.91 1.05 7.28
CA ALA A 62 -7.77 1.31 8.71
C ALA A 62 -6.41 0.82 9.27
N ARG A 63 -5.87 -0.26 8.70
CA ARG A 63 -4.56 -0.83 9.07
C ARG A 63 -3.41 -0.27 8.24
N LYS A 64 -3.63 0.80 7.47
CA LYS A 64 -2.59 1.43 6.65
C LYS A 64 -1.50 1.97 7.58
N PRO A 65 -0.24 1.50 7.43
CA PRO A 65 0.83 2.01 8.26
C PRO A 65 1.23 3.41 7.81
N LEU A 66 1.76 4.20 8.74
CA LEU A 66 2.50 5.41 8.42
C LEU A 66 3.83 4.99 7.78
N GLY A 67 3.97 5.27 6.49
CA GLY A 67 5.15 4.86 5.73
C GLY A 67 6.44 5.49 6.28
N HIS A 68 6.35 6.72 6.75
CA HIS A 68 7.49 7.42 7.34
C HIS A 68 8.09 6.66 8.53
N ASP A 69 7.26 6.09 9.40
CA ASP A 69 7.74 5.31 10.55
C ASP A 69 8.53 4.06 10.10
N ILE A 70 8.07 3.39 9.04
CA ILE A 70 8.77 2.24 8.45
C ILE A 70 10.12 2.68 7.87
N LEU A 71 10.14 3.84 7.21
CA LEU A 71 11.35 4.41 6.63
C LEU A 71 12.37 4.79 7.70
N LEU A 72 11.94 5.28 8.87
CA LEU A 72 12.80 5.59 10.01
C LEU A 72 13.32 4.33 10.70
N ALA A 73 12.49 3.29 10.81
CA ALA A 73 12.83 2.04 11.48
C ALA A 73 13.82 1.15 10.70
N ARG A 74 14.06 1.44 9.42
CA ARG A 74 14.97 0.64 8.58
C ARG A 74 16.43 0.85 8.98
N ALA A 75 17.26 -0.18 8.76
CA ALA A 75 18.70 -0.02 8.88
C ALA A 75 19.24 0.94 7.81
N LYS A 76 20.20 1.80 8.16
CA LYS A 76 20.86 2.69 7.18
C LYS A 76 21.46 1.84 6.06
N GLY A 77 21.08 2.14 4.82
CA GLY A 77 21.52 1.40 3.63
C GLY A 77 20.63 0.22 3.22
N SER A 78 19.59 -0.12 4.00
CA SER A 78 18.64 -1.17 3.62
C SER A 78 17.44 -0.63 2.84
N GLY A 79 16.86 -1.48 1.99
CA GLY A 79 15.55 -1.24 1.38
C GLY A 79 14.45 -1.15 2.45
N VAL A 80 13.36 -0.46 2.12
CA VAL A 80 12.15 -0.38 2.97
C VAL A 80 11.23 -1.58 2.79
N CYS A 81 11.25 -2.18 1.61
CA CYS A 81 10.44 -3.32 1.25
C CYS A 81 11.18 -4.18 0.22
N GLY A 82 10.92 -5.48 0.22
CA GLY A 82 11.52 -6.41 -0.73
C GLY A 82 10.88 -6.33 -2.12
N THR A 83 9.64 -5.85 -2.22
CA THR A 83 8.96 -5.72 -3.52
C THR A 83 9.44 -4.48 -4.28
N PRO A 84 10.01 -4.61 -5.50
CA PRO A 84 10.42 -3.46 -6.28
C PRO A 84 9.21 -2.70 -6.85
N MET A 85 9.39 -1.40 -7.14
CA MET A 85 8.33 -0.53 -7.69
C MET A 85 7.78 -1.04 -9.04
N SER A 86 8.62 -1.67 -9.85
CA SER A 86 8.20 -2.30 -11.12
C SER A 86 7.17 -3.41 -10.92
N ALA A 87 7.30 -4.21 -9.85
CA ALA A 87 6.41 -5.33 -9.57
C ALA A 87 5.03 -4.91 -9.05
N ILE A 88 4.88 -3.67 -8.59
CA ILE A 88 3.58 -3.12 -8.17
C ILE A 88 2.90 -2.30 -9.28
N GLY A 89 3.51 -2.19 -10.46
CA GLY A 89 2.85 -1.71 -11.69
C GLY A 89 3.18 -0.28 -12.12
N GLY A 90 4.37 0.25 -11.80
CA GLY A 90 4.81 1.61 -12.20
C GLY A 90 4.13 2.72 -11.41
#